data_AF-S5AJI0-F1
#
_entry.id   AF-S5AJI0-F1
#
_cell.length_a   1.000
_cell.length_b   1.000
_cell.length_c   1.000
_cell.angle_alpha   90.00
_cell.angle_beta   90.00
_cell.angle_gamma   90.00
#
_symmetry.space_group_name_H-M   'P 1'
#
loop_
_entity.id
_entity.type
_entity.pdbx_description
1 polymer ?
#
loop_
_entity_poly.entity_id
_entity_poly.type
_entity_poly.pdbx_seq_one_letter_code
_entity_poly.pdbx_strand_id
1 'polypeptide(L)'
;MLKHLTSAVVTALLLSACSEPQDVIITPEPQDLTEVTVGSWILDQNGRVMFDPQTSGLVEIDGELVTIADASADATQQLKLHTIAPETATLSVSSERFSFARSVRRSCFFSYLSEQPDLEALAVDPRNTDVIYTVTEDATRTGALSPRCETKYEDTGSTDYPTLLVKLTRKDNGTVEMSNVRPLQFPLALEVGNFPNDGIEGLAMADDGTLYLGLEKDKAGQPRIFSLNVDDGFFESSDFAAVSEPSLQLPRFTSGNHPINGLTFYTHTTGASYLLGAARNDNELWVIDVSGKKPTKRIPITFDVAGDENCEQYTMDNASMEGVVVIKDTLWIINDPWEKNYLKNATCDAHLSRYEDLAPLLFPLKINDTWFK
;
A
#
# COMPACT_ATOMS: atom_id res chain seq x y z
N MET A 1 70.45 58.78 -51.73
CA MET A 1 70.65 58.11 -50.43
C MET A 1 69.39 57.31 -50.14
N LEU A 2 69.55 55.99 -50.17
CA LEU A 2 68.50 54.98 -50.02
C LEU A 2 68.07 54.89 -48.56
N LYS A 3 66.76 54.79 -48.29
CA LYS A 3 66.15 53.87 -47.29
C LYS A 3 64.66 54.18 -47.10
N HIS A 4 63.83 53.20 -47.50
CA HIS A 4 62.56 52.73 -46.92
C HIS A 4 61.40 53.75 -46.74
N LEU A 5 60.12 53.43 -46.90
CA LEU A 5 59.38 52.21 -46.58
C LEU A 5 58.00 52.32 -47.26
N THR A 6 57.56 51.25 -47.94
CA THR A 6 56.18 51.05 -48.38
C THR A 6 55.28 50.75 -47.20
N SER A 7 54.11 51.38 -47.11
CA SER A 7 53.03 50.94 -46.23
C SER A 7 51.69 51.07 -46.95
N ALA A 8 51.09 49.92 -47.25
CA ALA A 8 49.76 49.77 -47.80
C ALA A 8 48.74 49.93 -46.66
N VAL A 9 47.76 50.81 -46.84
CA VAL A 9 46.61 50.94 -45.94
C VAL A 9 45.57 49.90 -46.36
N VAL A 10 45.36 48.89 -45.51
CA VAL A 10 44.25 47.94 -45.61
C VAL A 10 43.15 48.42 -44.66
N THR A 11 42.00 48.75 -45.23
CA THR A 11 40.79 49.15 -44.51
C THR A 11 40.17 47.92 -43.85
N ALA A 12 40.18 47.84 -42.51
CA ALA A 12 39.47 46.82 -41.76
C ALA A 12 38.01 47.25 -41.56
N LEU A 13 37.08 46.54 -42.22
CA LEU A 13 35.65 46.60 -41.98
C LEU A 13 35.32 45.85 -40.68
N LEU A 14 34.89 46.56 -39.65
CA LEU A 14 34.33 45.99 -38.43
C LEU A 14 32.88 45.54 -38.71
N LEU A 15 32.68 44.24 -38.86
CA LEU A 15 31.36 43.61 -38.79
C LEU A 15 30.97 43.47 -37.32
N SER A 16 30.09 44.35 -36.84
CA SER A 16 29.41 44.17 -35.55
C SER A 16 28.33 43.10 -35.71
N ALA A 17 28.61 41.89 -35.24
CA ALA A 17 27.60 40.85 -35.07
C ALA A 17 26.78 41.18 -33.80
N CYS A 18 25.52 41.59 -33.99
CA CYS A 18 24.54 41.63 -32.91
C CYS A 18 24.11 40.19 -32.63
N SER A 19 24.62 39.59 -31.55
CA SER A 19 24.04 38.37 -30.99
C SER A 19 22.72 38.73 -30.31
N GLU A 20 21.62 38.10 -30.73
CA GLU A 20 20.34 38.18 -30.02
C GLU A 20 20.55 37.70 -28.55
N PRO A 21 19.96 38.39 -27.56
CA PRO A 21 20.04 37.94 -26.18
C PRO A 21 19.36 36.57 -26.08
N GLN A 22 20.11 35.55 -25.67
CA GLN A 22 19.53 34.27 -25.28
C GLN A 22 18.59 34.52 -24.11
N ASP A 23 17.30 34.24 -24.30
CA ASP A 23 16.36 34.11 -23.21
C ASP A 23 16.89 33.05 -22.25
N VAL A 24 17.29 33.49 -21.05
CA VAL A 24 17.64 32.61 -19.95
C VAL A 24 16.34 31.93 -19.54
N ILE A 25 16.11 30.71 -20.04
CA ILE A 25 15.06 29.83 -19.53
C ILE A 25 15.49 29.47 -18.11
N ILE A 26 14.99 30.21 -17.14
CA ILE A 26 15.09 29.83 -15.73
C ILE A 26 14.15 28.65 -15.55
N THR A 27 14.66 27.43 -15.75
CA THR A 27 13.96 26.22 -15.32
C THR A 27 13.81 26.33 -13.80
N PRO A 28 12.59 26.32 -13.25
CA PRO A 28 12.39 26.32 -11.81
C PRO A 28 13.19 25.16 -11.21
N GLU A 29 13.88 25.40 -10.09
CA GLU A 29 14.48 24.30 -9.35
C GLU A 29 13.38 23.26 -9.03
N PRO A 30 13.67 21.96 -9.18
CA PRO A 30 12.74 20.92 -8.77
C PRO A 30 12.34 21.15 -7.32
N GLN A 31 11.04 21.27 -7.07
CA GLN A 31 10.54 21.38 -5.71
C GLN A 31 10.89 20.09 -4.96
N ASP A 32 11.60 20.22 -3.84
CA ASP A 32 11.79 19.11 -2.90
C ASP A 32 10.46 18.79 -2.23
N LEU A 33 10.03 17.54 -2.36
CA LEU A 33 8.78 17.01 -1.80
C LEU A 33 9.05 16.01 -0.70
N THR A 34 10.29 15.89 -0.24
CA THR A 34 10.66 14.96 0.82
C THR A 34 9.90 15.31 2.09
N GLU A 35 9.23 14.31 2.66
CA GLU A 35 8.50 14.42 3.91
C GLU A 35 9.23 13.64 5.00
N VAL A 36 8.98 14.01 6.26
CA VAL A 36 9.48 13.28 7.43
C VAL A 36 8.30 12.96 8.34
N THR A 37 8.21 11.72 8.80
CA THR A 37 7.21 11.30 9.78
C THR A 37 7.89 10.60 10.96
N VAL A 38 7.31 10.74 12.15
CA VAL A 38 7.82 10.18 13.39
C VAL A 38 6.79 9.19 13.94
N GLY A 39 7.18 7.92 13.98
CA GLY A 39 6.35 6.81 14.41
C GLY A 39 6.25 6.68 15.91
N SER A 40 5.06 6.29 16.37
CA SER A 40 4.80 5.91 17.76
C SER A 40 4.50 4.42 17.84
N TRP A 41 5.10 3.73 18.81
CA TRP A 41 4.79 2.32 19.09
C TRP A 41 3.31 2.16 19.43
N ILE A 42 2.69 1.10 18.91
CA ILE A 42 1.30 0.79 19.25
C ILE A 42 1.26 0.05 20.59
N LEU A 43 0.61 0.64 21.60
CA LEU A 43 0.59 0.14 22.98
C LEU A 43 -0.82 -0.17 23.46
N ASP A 44 -1.00 -1.22 24.26
CA ASP A 44 -2.25 -1.50 24.98
C ASP A 44 -2.43 -0.54 26.17
N GLN A 45 -3.60 -0.62 26.84
CA GLN A 45 -3.91 0.21 28.01
C GLN A 45 -2.97 0.00 29.22
N ASN A 46 -2.16 -1.06 29.22
CA ASN A 46 -1.16 -1.36 30.25
C ASN A 46 0.25 -0.95 29.80
N GLY A 47 0.40 -0.30 28.65
CA GLY A 47 1.69 0.13 28.09
C GLY A 47 2.50 -1.01 27.45
N ARG A 48 1.89 -2.16 27.18
CA ARG A 48 2.54 -3.27 26.47
C ARG A 48 2.39 -3.09 24.97
N VAL A 49 3.41 -3.42 24.20
CA VAL A 49 3.33 -3.35 22.74
C VAL A 49 2.29 -4.31 22.18
N MET A 50 1.74 -3.97 21.01
CA MET A 50 1.03 -4.94 20.17
C MET A 50 2.03 -6.00 19.69
N PHE A 51 2.03 -7.15 20.35
CA PHE A 51 2.99 -8.23 20.11
C PHE A 51 2.71 -8.94 18.79
N ASP A 52 3.75 -9.02 17.95
CA ASP A 52 3.83 -9.76 16.69
C ASP A 52 2.52 -9.83 15.87
N PRO A 53 2.03 -8.67 15.38
CA PRO A 53 0.81 -8.63 14.61
C PRO A 53 0.99 -8.77 13.11
N GLN A 54 2.23 -8.66 12.57
CA GLN A 54 2.55 -8.66 11.13
C GLN A 54 1.44 -7.96 10.32
N THR A 55 1.25 -6.67 10.60
CA THR A 55 0.05 -5.95 10.16
C THR A 55 0.04 -5.80 8.65
N SER A 56 -1.08 -6.15 8.01
CA SER A 56 -1.17 -6.28 6.55
C SER A 56 -2.16 -5.32 5.87
N GLY A 57 -2.82 -4.44 6.62
CA GLY A 57 -3.75 -3.48 6.03
C GLY A 57 -4.26 -2.47 7.04
N LEU A 58 -4.70 -1.30 6.58
CA LEU A 58 -5.16 -0.22 7.46
C LEU A 58 -6.36 0.50 6.84
N VAL A 59 -7.44 0.65 7.61
CA VAL A 59 -8.62 1.42 7.23
C VAL A 59 -9.10 2.30 8.38
N GLU A 60 -9.97 3.25 8.06
CA GLU A 60 -10.69 4.06 9.04
C GLU A 60 -12.09 3.51 9.23
N ILE A 61 -12.50 3.35 10.48
CA ILE A 61 -13.84 2.95 10.86
C ILE A 61 -14.22 3.73 12.11
N ASP A 62 -15.32 4.50 12.04
CA ASP A 62 -15.88 5.25 13.17
C ASP A 62 -14.88 6.23 13.84
N GLY A 63 -13.95 6.77 13.07
CA GLY A 63 -12.88 7.68 13.50
C GLY A 63 -11.63 7.00 14.06
N GLU A 64 -11.63 5.67 14.14
CA GLU A 64 -10.50 4.86 14.63
C GLU A 64 -9.78 4.18 13.46
N LEU A 65 -8.52 3.80 13.70
CA LEU A 65 -7.76 2.99 12.74
C LEU A 65 -8.05 1.51 13.00
N VAL A 66 -8.20 0.73 11.93
CA VAL A 66 -8.41 -0.71 12.02
C VAL A 66 -7.42 -1.43 11.13
N THR A 67 -6.67 -2.36 11.72
CA THR A 67 -5.70 -3.23 11.02
C THR A 67 -6.09 -4.70 11.13
N ILE A 68 -5.53 -5.50 10.23
CA ILE A 68 -5.57 -6.96 10.23
C ILE A 68 -4.13 -7.51 10.24
N ALA A 69 -4.00 -8.79 10.58
CA ALA A 69 -2.75 -9.54 10.60
C ALA A 69 -2.74 -10.56 9.45
N ASP A 70 -1.56 -10.78 8.85
CA ASP A 70 -1.33 -11.84 7.87
C ASP A 70 -1.20 -13.24 8.53
N ALA A 71 -0.77 -14.26 7.77
CA ALA A 71 -0.53 -15.59 8.34
C ALA A 71 0.86 -15.78 8.98
N SER A 72 1.77 -14.82 8.89
CA SER A 72 3.07 -14.85 9.57
C SER A 72 2.98 -14.36 11.02
N ALA A 73 1.96 -13.57 11.38
CA ALA A 73 1.71 -13.10 12.74
C ALA A 73 1.56 -14.22 13.79
N ASP A 74 1.75 -13.86 15.07
CA ASP A 74 1.38 -14.73 16.18
C ASP A 74 -0.09 -15.16 16.07
N ALA A 75 -0.36 -16.45 16.33
CA ALA A 75 -1.68 -17.04 16.15
C ALA A 75 -2.78 -16.37 16.98
N THR A 76 -2.42 -15.62 18.04
CA THR A 76 -3.38 -14.85 18.84
C THR A 76 -3.86 -13.57 18.17
N GLN A 77 -3.15 -13.06 17.15
CA GLN A 77 -3.50 -11.87 16.36
C GLN A 77 -4.32 -12.24 15.12
N GLN A 78 -4.06 -13.41 14.52
CA GLN A 78 -4.69 -13.83 13.27
C GLN A 78 -6.22 -13.92 13.34
N LEU A 79 -6.86 -13.61 12.20
CA LEU A 79 -8.32 -13.67 12.00
C LEU A 79 -9.09 -12.79 12.99
N LYS A 80 -8.55 -11.60 13.27
CA LYS A 80 -9.15 -10.54 14.08
C LYS A 80 -8.97 -9.20 13.39
N LEU A 81 -9.80 -8.24 13.78
CA LEU A 81 -9.55 -6.83 13.50
C LEU A 81 -9.05 -6.17 14.77
N HIS A 82 -8.04 -5.32 14.65
CA HIS A 82 -7.42 -4.59 15.75
C HIS A 82 -7.69 -3.11 15.58
N THR A 83 -8.33 -2.49 16.56
CA THR A 83 -8.69 -1.07 16.56
C THR A 83 -7.65 -0.27 17.34
N ILE A 84 -7.13 0.77 16.72
CA ILE A 84 -6.07 1.63 17.24
C ILE A 84 -6.60 3.07 17.28
N ALA A 85 -6.50 3.70 18.45
CA ALA A 85 -6.78 5.12 18.60
C ALA A 85 -5.65 5.93 17.94
N PRO A 86 -5.93 6.69 16.87
CA PRO A 86 -4.88 7.34 16.08
C PRO A 86 -4.08 8.37 16.89
N GLU A 87 -4.75 9.17 17.71
CA GLU A 87 -4.13 10.29 18.45
C GLU A 87 -3.12 9.84 19.51
N THR A 88 -3.23 8.60 20.00
CA THR A 88 -2.41 8.09 21.10
C THR A 88 -1.65 6.80 20.74
N ALA A 89 -1.80 6.31 19.51
CA ALA A 89 -1.31 5.00 19.07
C ALA A 89 -1.68 3.87 20.06
N THR A 90 -2.88 3.93 20.65
CA THR A 90 -3.30 2.95 21.66
C THR A 90 -4.11 1.83 21.01
N LEU A 91 -3.73 0.57 21.22
CA LEU A 91 -4.54 -0.59 20.89
C LEU A 91 -5.78 -0.62 21.81
N SER A 92 -6.90 -0.15 21.27
CA SER A 92 -8.16 0.03 21.99
C SER A 92 -8.87 -1.29 22.22
N VAL A 93 -9.03 -2.08 21.16
CA VAL A 93 -9.75 -3.36 21.20
C VAL A 93 -9.31 -4.25 20.04
N SER A 94 -9.28 -5.56 20.28
CA SER A 94 -9.21 -6.57 19.23
C SER A 94 -10.53 -7.31 19.17
N SER A 95 -11.05 -7.59 17.97
CA SER A 95 -12.24 -8.39 17.83
C SER A 95 -12.01 -9.81 18.35
N GLU A 96 -13.09 -10.51 18.65
CA GLU A 96 -13.03 -11.98 18.71
C GLU A 96 -12.58 -12.53 17.34
N ARG A 97 -12.08 -13.78 17.34
CA ARG A 97 -11.75 -14.47 16.09
C ARG A 97 -12.99 -14.50 15.18
N PHE A 98 -12.80 -14.25 13.90
CA PHE A 98 -13.88 -14.16 12.94
C PHE A 98 -14.79 -15.40 12.97
N SER A 99 -16.08 -15.14 12.92
CA SER A 99 -17.07 -16.18 12.61
C SER A 99 -17.18 -16.35 11.09
N PHE A 100 -17.80 -17.43 10.63
CA PHE A 100 -17.90 -17.74 9.19
C PHE A 100 -19.34 -17.96 8.80
N ALA A 101 -19.80 -17.26 7.76
CA ALA A 101 -21.12 -17.50 7.21
C ALA A 101 -21.23 -18.91 6.60
N ARG A 102 -22.48 -19.39 6.48
CA ARG A 102 -22.76 -20.72 5.88
C ARG A 102 -22.27 -20.83 4.43
N SER A 103 -22.31 -19.74 3.67
CA SER A 103 -21.78 -19.62 2.31
C SER A 103 -20.28 -19.92 2.28
N VAL A 104 -19.49 -19.25 3.14
CA VAL A 104 -18.04 -19.44 3.23
C VAL A 104 -17.71 -20.85 3.70
N ARG A 105 -18.37 -21.36 4.75
CA ARG A 105 -18.21 -22.74 5.26
C ARG A 105 -18.45 -23.84 4.22
N ARG A 106 -19.22 -23.55 3.17
CA ARG A 106 -19.56 -24.48 2.09
C ARG A 106 -18.76 -24.24 0.81
N SER A 107 -17.90 -23.22 0.80
CA SER A 107 -17.05 -22.90 -0.33
C SER A 107 -15.88 -23.87 -0.46
N CYS A 108 -15.20 -23.82 -1.60
CA CYS A 108 -13.94 -24.54 -1.80
C CYS A 108 -12.80 -24.05 -0.89
N PHE A 109 -12.93 -22.85 -0.31
CA PHE A 109 -11.84 -22.14 0.33
C PHE A 109 -11.93 -22.13 1.86
N PHE A 110 -12.95 -22.80 2.44
CA PHE A 110 -13.18 -22.72 3.89
C PHE A 110 -11.99 -23.22 4.71
N SER A 111 -11.36 -24.34 4.31
CA SER A 111 -10.21 -24.89 5.05
C SER A 111 -9.11 -23.84 5.16
N TYR A 112 -8.75 -23.24 4.02
CA TYR A 112 -7.77 -22.15 3.93
C TYR A 112 -8.15 -20.96 4.82
N LEU A 113 -9.35 -20.41 4.61
CA LEU A 113 -9.81 -19.20 5.32
C LEU A 113 -10.01 -19.40 6.83
N SER A 114 -10.19 -20.63 7.30
CA SER A 114 -10.51 -20.91 8.71
C SER A 114 -9.31 -21.24 9.58
N GLU A 115 -8.16 -21.56 8.96
CA GLU A 115 -6.94 -21.97 9.65
C GLU A 115 -5.98 -20.78 9.76
N GLN A 116 -5.12 -20.58 8.75
CA GLN A 116 -4.09 -19.55 8.68
C GLN A 116 -4.06 -18.93 7.27
N PRO A 117 -5.12 -18.18 6.87
CA PRO A 117 -5.07 -17.45 5.61
C PRO A 117 -4.07 -16.29 5.71
N ASP A 118 -3.27 -16.08 4.66
CA ASP A 118 -2.56 -14.81 4.46
C ASP A 118 -3.62 -13.80 4.07
N LEU A 119 -4.06 -13.01 5.04
CA LEU A 119 -5.02 -11.93 4.80
C LEU A 119 -4.24 -10.65 4.62
N GLU A 120 -4.34 -10.09 3.41
CA GLU A 120 -3.71 -8.85 3.04
C GLU A 120 -4.74 -7.76 2.81
N ALA A 121 -4.30 -6.52 3.00
CA ALA A 121 -5.04 -5.31 2.74
C ALA A 121 -6.39 -5.17 3.48
N LEU A 122 -6.87 -3.94 3.55
CA LEU A 122 -8.24 -3.65 3.96
C LEU A 122 -8.82 -2.53 3.09
N ALA A 123 -10.10 -2.65 2.75
CA ALA A 123 -10.89 -1.56 2.17
C ALA A 123 -12.31 -1.57 2.77
N VAL A 124 -12.77 -0.43 3.24
CA VAL A 124 -14.15 -0.27 3.73
C VAL A 124 -15.06 0.08 2.56
N ASP A 125 -16.28 -0.46 2.54
CA ASP A 125 -17.30 -0.01 1.60
C ASP A 125 -17.86 1.36 2.05
N PRO A 126 -17.63 2.46 1.32
CA PRO A 126 -18.12 3.78 1.73
C PRO A 126 -19.66 3.87 1.71
N ARG A 127 -20.34 2.94 1.05
CA ARG A 127 -21.81 2.86 1.01
C ARG A 127 -22.38 2.13 2.24
N ASN A 128 -21.54 1.35 2.93
CA ASN A 128 -21.88 0.63 4.16
C ASN A 128 -20.62 0.31 4.98
N THR A 129 -20.35 1.10 6.01
CA THR A 129 -19.12 0.99 6.83
C THR A 129 -19.04 -0.27 7.70
N ASP A 130 -20.10 -1.09 7.76
CA ASP A 130 -20.06 -2.42 8.36
C ASP A 130 -19.46 -3.48 7.43
N VAL A 131 -19.25 -3.14 6.15
CA VAL A 131 -18.66 -4.02 5.15
C VAL A 131 -17.22 -3.65 4.91
N ILE A 132 -16.35 -4.63 5.09
CA ILE A 132 -14.91 -4.50 4.90
C ILE A 132 -14.47 -5.60 3.94
N TYR A 133 -13.58 -5.27 3.02
CA TYR A 133 -12.94 -6.18 2.10
C TYR A 133 -11.49 -6.38 2.49
N THR A 134 -11.03 -7.63 2.39
CA THR A 134 -9.63 -8.03 2.50
C THR A 134 -9.36 -9.01 1.35
N VAL A 135 -8.11 -9.23 1.02
CA VAL A 135 -7.68 -10.17 -0.01
C VAL A 135 -6.78 -11.23 0.60
N THR A 136 -6.47 -12.27 -0.16
CA THR A 136 -5.45 -13.24 0.23
C THR A 136 -4.33 -13.23 -0.77
N GLU A 137 -3.08 -13.23 -0.32
CA GLU A 137 -1.92 -13.24 -1.21
C GLU A 137 -1.97 -14.45 -2.15
N ASP A 138 -2.05 -15.66 -1.58
CA ASP A 138 -2.56 -16.86 -2.24
C ASP A 138 -3.04 -17.95 -1.25
N ALA A 139 -3.75 -18.97 -1.75
CA ALA A 139 -4.33 -20.03 -0.92
C ALA A 139 -3.41 -21.26 -0.67
N THR A 140 -2.08 -21.13 -0.73
CA THR A 140 -1.17 -22.29 -0.70
C THR A 140 -0.93 -22.91 0.68
N ARG A 141 -1.05 -22.14 1.77
CA ARG A 141 -0.59 -22.55 3.12
C ARG A 141 -1.33 -23.76 3.72
N THR A 142 -2.60 -24.00 3.39
CA THR A 142 -3.42 -25.05 4.02
C THR A 142 -3.53 -26.34 3.19
N GLY A 143 -2.72 -26.47 2.14
CA GLY A 143 -2.71 -27.64 1.26
C GLY A 143 -3.71 -27.56 0.11
N ALA A 144 -3.73 -28.63 -0.69
CA ALA A 144 -4.42 -28.65 -1.97
C ALA A 144 -5.95 -28.57 -1.84
N LEU A 145 -6.58 -27.83 -2.75
CA LEU A 145 -8.04 -27.81 -2.87
C LEU A 145 -8.54 -29.23 -3.20
N SER A 146 -9.81 -29.54 -2.93
CA SER A 146 -10.35 -30.82 -3.42
C SER A 146 -10.23 -30.89 -4.96
N PRO A 147 -10.08 -32.08 -5.58
CA PRO A 147 -9.89 -32.18 -7.03
C PRO A 147 -10.98 -31.47 -7.85
N ARG A 148 -12.23 -31.47 -7.36
CA ARG A 148 -13.32 -30.73 -7.99
C ARG A 148 -13.10 -29.21 -7.94
N CYS A 149 -12.58 -28.71 -6.84
CA CYS A 149 -12.31 -27.28 -6.63
C CYS A 149 -11.08 -26.84 -7.41
N GLU A 150 -10.02 -27.66 -7.47
CA GLU A 150 -8.85 -27.42 -8.32
C GLU A 150 -9.28 -27.25 -9.78
N THR A 151 -9.99 -28.22 -10.35
CA THR A 151 -10.48 -28.12 -11.74
C THR A 151 -11.43 -26.93 -11.93
N LYS A 152 -12.24 -26.56 -10.92
CA LYS A 152 -13.13 -25.40 -11.03
C LYS A 152 -12.35 -24.09 -11.12
N TYR A 153 -11.21 -23.98 -10.44
CA TYR A 153 -10.47 -22.74 -10.28
C TYR A 153 -9.02 -22.82 -10.80
N GLU A 154 -8.75 -23.66 -11.79
CA GLU A 154 -7.42 -23.82 -12.39
C GLU A 154 -6.98 -22.62 -13.24
N ASP A 155 -7.94 -21.94 -13.88
CA ASP A 155 -7.69 -20.82 -14.78
C ASP A 155 -7.59 -19.48 -14.03
N THR A 156 -6.73 -19.38 -13.01
CA THR A 156 -6.55 -18.15 -12.22
C THR A 156 -5.95 -17.01 -13.06
N GLY A 157 -5.12 -17.37 -14.05
CA GLY A 157 -4.29 -16.46 -14.84
C GLY A 157 -3.09 -15.85 -14.08
N SER A 158 -2.77 -16.38 -12.89
CA SER A 158 -1.65 -15.98 -12.04
C SER A 158 -0.99 -17.21 -11.39
N THR A 159 -1.21 -17.43 -10.09
CA THR A 159 -0.70 -18.53 -9.26
C THR A 159 -1.56 -19.80 -9.36
N ASP A 160 -1.06 -20.92 -8.84
CA ASP A 160 -1.77 -22.21 -8.90
C ASP A 160 -3.10 -22.21 -8.11
N TYR A 161 -3.23 -21.32 -7.13
CA TYR A 161 -4.44 -21.11 -6.35
C TYR A 161 -4.92 -19.67 -6.49
N PRO A 162 -6.23 -19.43 -6.57
CA PRO A 162 -6.71 -18.08 -6.78
C PRO A 162 -6.49 -17.19 -5.54
N THR A 163 -6.05 -15.96 -5.78
CA THR A 163 -6.25 -14.82 -4.89
C THR A 163 -7.75 -14.69 -4.57
N LEU A 164 -8.11 -14.56 -3.30
CA LEU A 164 -9.49 -14.53 -2.85
C LEU A 164 -9.86 -13.13 -2.38
N LEU A 165 -10.92 -12.54 -2.96
CA LEU A 165 -11.55 -11.37 -2.38
C LEU A 165 -12.54 -11.84 -1.30
N VAL A 166 -12.31 -11.38 -0.08
CA VAL A 166 -13.06 -11.79 1.11
C VAL A 166 -13.86 -10.60 1.63
N LYS A 167 -15.13 -10.84 1.93
CA LYS A 167 -16.01 -9.87 2.59
C LYS A 167 -16.11 -10.19 4.07
N LEU A 168 -15.74 -9.24 4.90
CA LEU A 168 -15.99 -9.20 6.34
C LEU A 168 -17.21 -8.31 6.59
N THR A 169 -18.08 -8.72 7.51
CA THR A 169 -19.25 -7.97 7.95
C THR A 169 -19.20 -7.80 9.45
N ARG A 170 -19.13 -6.54 9.92
CA ARG A 170 -19.33 -6.19 11.33
C ARG A 170 -20.80 -6.41 11.69
N LYS A 171 -21.04 -6.92 12.89
CA LYS A 171 -22.39 -7.13 13.45
C LYS A 171 -22.59 -6.17 14.61
N ASP A 172 -23.85 -5.86 14.92
CA ASP A 172 -24.24 -4.93 16.00
C ASP A 172 -23.66 -5.29 17.38
N ASN A 173 -23.33 -6.56 17.62
CA ASN A 173 -22.72 -7.05 18.85
C ASN A 173 -21.19 -6.92 18.88
N GLY A 174 -20.57 -6.27 17.89
CA GLY A 174 -19.13 -6.09 17.76
C GLY A 174 -18.37 -7.29 17.16
N THR A 175 -19.05 -8.41 16.90
CA THR A 175 -18.42 -9.55 16.22
C THR A 175 -18.24 -9.29 14.73
N VAL A 176 -17.21 -9.90 14.15
CA VAL A 176 -16.94 -9.86 12.71
C VAL A 176 -17.22 -11.25 12.13
N GLU A 177 -17.96 -11.28 11.03
CA GLU A 177 -18.22 -12.49 10.25
C GLU A 177 -17.56 -12.38 8.88
N MET A 178 -16.74 -13.37 8.52
CA MET A 178 -16.35 -13.60 7.13
C MET A 178 -17.59 -14.10 6.38
N SER A 179 -18.25 -13.18 5.69
CA SER A 179 -19.60 -13.38 5.18
C SER A 179 -19.63 -13.97 3.77
N ASN A 180 -18.64 -13.60 2.94
CA ASN A 180 -18.53 -14.07 1.57
C ASN A 180 -17.07 -14.17 1.13
N VAL A 181 -16.84 -14.98 0.10
CA VAL A 181 -15.56 -15.08 -0.59
C VAL A 181 -15.82 -15.26 -2.07
N ARG A 182 -15.00 -14.63 -2.91
CA ARG A 182 -15.02 -14.82 -4.36
C ARG A 182 -13.59 -14.84 -4.91
N PRO A 183 -13.21 -15.85 -5.72
CA PRO A 183 -11.87 -15.91 -6.29
C PRO A 183 -11.71 -14.89 -7.41
N LEU A 184 -10.54 -14.28 -7.51
CA LEU A 184 -10.17 -13.37 -8.57
C LEU A 184 -9.58 -14.12 -9.75
N GLN A 185 -9.80 -13.59 -10.96
CA GLN A 185 -9.17 -14.09 -12.19
C GLN A 185 -8.49 -12.95 -12.91
N PHE A 186 -7.25 -13.19 -13.30
CA PHE A 186 -6.43 -12.27 -14.07
C PHE A 186 -6.46 -12.70 -15.54
N PRO A 187 -6.83 -11.82 -16.48
CA PRO A 187 -6.65 -12.13 -17.90
C PRO A 187 -5.18 -12.46 -18.21
N LEU A 188 -4.92 -13.56 -18.92
CA LEU A 188 -3.57 -14.00 -19.29
C LEU A 188 -2.73 -12.91 -19.99
N ALA A 189 -3.39 -12.03 -20.74
CA ALA A 189 -2.77 -10.91 -21.43
C ALA A 189 -2.16 -9.85 -20.49
N LEU A 190 -2.52 -9.85 -19.20
CA LEU A 190 -1.93 -8.95 -18.19
C LEU A 190 -0.55 -9.42 -17.72
N GLU A 191 -0.18 -10.67 -18.01
CA GLU A 191 1.09 -11.29 -17.65
C GLU A 191 1.47 -11.11 -16.16
N VAL A 192 0.52 -11.36 -15.26
CA VAL A 192 0.74 -11.24 -13.80
C VAL A 192 1.90 -12.13 -13.34
N GLY A 193 2.00 -13.36 -13.86
CA GLY A 193 3.02 -14.32 -13.45
C GLY A 193 2.54 -15.19 -12.27
N ASN A 194 3.43 -16.00 -11.73
CA ASN A 194 3.13 -16.92 -10.62
C ASN A 194 4.10 -16.61 -9.49
N PHE A 195 3.70 -15.68 -8.62
CA PHE A 195 4.46 -15.21 -7.47
C PHE A 195 3.58 -15.35 -6.22
N PRO A 196 3.61 -16.50 -5.55
CA PRO A 196 2.71 -16.81 -4.43
C PRO A 196 2.88 -15.89 -3.22
N ASN A 197 4.07 -15.32 -3.05
CA ASN A 197 4.45 -14.42 -1.96
C ASN A 197 4.84 -13.02 -2.48
N ASP A 198 4.29 -12.61 -3.62
CA ASP A 198 4.38 -11.22 -4.06
C ASP A 198 3.08 -10.84 -4.79
N GLY A 199 1.97 -11.00 -4.07
CA GLY A 199 0.61 -10.98 -4.60
C GLY A 199 -0.08 -9.62 -4.58
N ILE A 200 -1.39 -9.64 -4.31
CA ILE A 200 -2.18 -8.43 -4.08
C ILE A 200 -2.06 -8.05 -2.61
N GLU A 201 -1.49 -6.87 -2.35
CA GLU A 201 -1.22 -6.33 -1.00
C GLU A 201 -2.00 -5.04 -0.72
N GLY A 202 -2.49 -4.39 -1.78
CA GLY A 202 -3.20 -3.12 -1.69
C GLY A 202 -4.66 -3.25 -2.04
N LEU A 203 -5.55 -2.67 -1.24
CA LEU A 203 -6.96 -2.51 -1.58
C LEU A 203 -7.43 -1.08 -1.30
N ALA A 204 -8.19 -0.51 -2.23
CA ALA A 204 -8.88 0.75 -2.01
C ALA A 204 -10.23 0.75 -2.70
N MET A 205 -11.27 1.21 -2.00
CA MET A 205 -12.63 1.30 -2.54
C MET A 205 -12.98 2.75 -2.84
N ALA A 206 -13.47 3.02 -4.05
CA ALA A 206 -14.06 4.30 -4.41
C ALA A 206 -15.57 4.34 -4.05
N ASP A 207 -16.12 5.55 -3.99
CA ASP A 207 -17.53 5.80 -3.64
C ASP A 207 -18.55 5.10 -4.56
N ASP A 208 -18.17 4.82 -5.80
CA ASP A 208 -19.02 4.16 -6.79
C ASP A 208 -18.95 2.62 -6.74
N GLY A 209 -18.19 2.04 -5.81
CA GLY A 209 -17.98 0.60 -5.68
C GLY A 209 -16.86 0.04 -6.55
N THR A 210 -16.06 0.89 -7.21
CA THR A 210 -14.82 0.44 -7.86
C THR A 210 -13.79 0.07 -6.80
N LEU A 211 -13.41 -1.21 -6.76
CA LEU A 211 -12.34 -1.73 -5.93
C LEU A 211 -11.06 -1.77 -6.74
N TYR A 212 -10.03 -1.10 -6.25
CA TYR A 212 -8.66 -1.14 -6.77
C TYR A 212 -7.83 -2.15 -6.01
N LEU A 213 -6.96 -2.87 -6.73
CA LEU A 213 -6.10 -3.93 -6.20
C LEU A 213 -4.65 -3.64 -6.57
N GLY A 214 -3.79 -3.37 -5.59
CA GLY A 214 -2.36 -3.16 -5.76
C GLY A 214 -1.61 -4.50 -5.79
N LEU A 215 -0.93 -4.78 -6.90
CA LEU A 215 -0.05 -5.93 -7.08
C LEU A 215 1.40 -5.51 -6.83
N GLU A 216 2.13 -6.26 -6.02
CA GLU A 216 3.54 -6.00 -5.75
C GLU A 216 4.39 -6.09 -7.01
N LYS A 217 4.25 -7.18 -7.79
CA LYS A 217 4.97 -7.34 -9.04
C LYS A 217 4.27 -8.25 -10.04
N ASP A 218 4.39 -7.88 -11.31
CA ASP A 218 4.05 -8.73 -12.44
C ASP A 218 5.25 -9.55 -12.95
N LYS A 219 5.07 -10.31 -14.03
CA LYS A 219 6.12 -11.11 -14.67
C LYS A 219 7.31 -10.27 -15.18
N ALA A 220 7.12 -8.98 -15.42
CA ALA A 220 8.17 -8.03 -15.80
C ALA A 220 8.79 -7.33 -14.58
N GLY A 221 8.42 -7.70 -13.36
CA GLY A 221 8.88 -7.10 -12.12
C GLY A 221 8.34 -5.70 -11.87
N GLN A 222 7.21 -5.33 -12.51
CA GLN A 222 6.58 -4.03 -12.31
C GLN A 222 5.41 -4.14 -11.33
N PRO A 223 5.23 -3.18 -10.42
CA PRO A 223 3.99 -3.08 -9.67
C PRO A 223 2.85 -2.72 -10.62
N ARG A 224 1.65 -3.21 -10.29
CA ARG A 224 0.44 -2.96 -11.08
C ARG A 224 -0.72 -2.59 -10.18
N ILE A 225 -1.72 -1.94 -10.75
CA ILE A 225 -3.01 -1.76 -10.08
C ILE A 225 -4.07 -2.33 -11.02
N PHE A 226 -4.91 -3.20 -10.50
CA PHE A 226 -6.10 -3.70 -11.17
C PHE A 226 -7.36 -3.10 -10.56
N SER A 227 -8.50 -3.33 -11.20
CA SER A 227 -9.79 -2.91 -10.70
C SER A 227 -10.91 -3.87 -11.10
N LEU A 228 -11.94 -3.89 -10.27
CA LEU A 228 -13.24 -4.50 -10.54
C LEU A 228 -14.33 -3.65 -9.89
N ASN A 229 -15.59 -3.85 -10.29
CA ASN A 229 -16.73 -3.20 -9.62
C ASN A 229 -17.38 -4.19 -8.64
N VAL A 230 -17.60 -3.75 -7.41
CA VAL A 230 -18.32 -4.48 -6.36
C VAL A 230 -19.69 -3.84 -6.17
N ASP A 231 -20.69 -4.39 -6.85
CA ASP A 231 -22.10 -4.04 -6.69
C ASP A 231 -22.80 -4.98 -5.68
N ASP A 232 -24.11 -4.74 -5.46
CA ASP A 232 -24.93 -5.56 -4.56
C ASP A 232 -24.98 -7.04 -4.96
N GLY A 233 -24.84 -7.34 -6.26
CA GLY A 233 -24.89 -8.69 -6.83
C GLY A 233 -23.54 -9.40 -6.88
N PHE A 234 -22.45 -8.71 -6.55
CA PHE A 234 -21.09 -9.22 -6.76
C PHE A 234 -20.84 -10.58 -6.08
N PHE A 235 -21.37 -10.80 -4.88
CA PHE A 235 -21.19 -12.05 -4.13
C PHE A 235 -22.32 -13.09 -4.32
N GLU A 236 -23.25 -12.85 -5.25
CA GLU A 236 -24.26 -13.85 -5.62
C GLU A 236 -23.66 -14.98 -6.46
N SER A 237 -22.54 -14.71 -7.15
CA SER A 237 -21.76 -15.71 -7.88
C SER A 237 -20.61 -16.27 -7.05
N SER A 238 -20.34 -17.55 -7.27
CA SER A 238 -19.13 -18.24 -6.77
C SER A 238 -18.08 -18.44 -7.86
N ASP A 239 -18.34 -17.97 -9.08
CA ASP A 239 -17.38 -18.03 -10.17
C ASP A 239 -16.35 -16.91 -10.02
N PHE A 240 -15.29 -16.99 -10.81
CA PHE A 240 -14.26 -15.98 -10.84
C PHE A 240 -14.82 -14.56 -11.01
N ALA A 241 -14.22 -13.61 -10.31
CA ALA A 241 -14.33 -12.19 -10.60
C ALA A 241 -13.12 -11.78 -11.44
N ALA A 242 -13.36 -11.55 -12.73
CA ALA A 242 -12.29 -11.10 -13.63
C ALA A 242 -11.91 -9.65 -13.28
N VAL A 243 -10.62 -9.40 -13.09
CA VAL A 243 -10.08 -8.05 -12.92
C VAL A 243 -9.77 -7.40 -14.27
N SER A 244 -9.70 -6.07 -14.26
CA SER A 244 -9.29 -5.25 -15.40
C SER A 244 -8.15 -4.32 -15.01
N GLU A 245 -7.33 -3.92 -15.97
CA GLU A 245 -6.30 -2.90 -15.74
C GLU A 245 -6.86 -1.50 -16.07
N PRO A 246 -7.02 -0.60 -15.08
CA PRO A 246 -7.35 0.79 -15.34
C PRO A 246 -6.18 1.52 -16.03
N SER A 247 -6.47 2.57 -16.78
CA SER A 247 -5.47 3.36 -17.51
C SER A 247 -4.72 4.35 -16.60
N LEU A 248 -4.11 3.86 -15.52
CA LEU A 248 -3.31 4.64 -14.58
C LEU A 248 -1.88 4.84 -15.10
N GLN A 249 -1.25 5.97 -14.77
CA GLN A 249 0.13 6.27 -15.17
C GLN A 249 1.12 5.96 -14.05
N LEU A 250 1.31 4.67 -13.76
CA LEU A 250 2.24 4.20 -12.74
C LEU A 250 3.72 4.42 -13.14
N PRO A 251 4.63 4.60 -12.17
CA PRO A 251 6.06 4.60 -12.43
C PRO A 251 6.51 3.29 -13.10
N ARG A 252 7.57 3.35 -13.91
CA ARG A 252 8.19 2.18 -14.55
C ARG A 252 9.65 2.08 -14.17
N PHE A 253 10.09 0.88 -13.87
CA PHE A 253 11.42 0.59 -13.38
C PHE A 253 12.16 -0.33 -14.34
N THR A 254 13.46 -0.10 -14.51
CA THR A 254 14.30 -0.96 -15.35
C THR A 254 14.89 -2.15 -14.57
N SER A 255 14.91 -2.06 -13.24
CA SER A 255 15.50 -3.03 -12.31
C SER A 255 15.11 -2.67 -10.89
N GLY A 256 15.15 -3.64 -9.97
CA GLY A 256 14.80 -3.44 -8.55
C GLY A 256 13.45 -4.07 -8.20
N ASN A 257 13.10 -4.05 -6.92
CA ASN A 257 11.82 -4.53 -6.41
C ASN A 257 11.09 -3.34 -5.82
N HIS A 258 10.00 -2.94 -6.46
CA HIS A 258 9.26 -1.71 -6.15
C HIS A 258 7.78 -2.05 -5.88
N PRO A 259 7.49 -2.86 -4.86
CA PRO A 259 6.13 -3.30 -4.58
C PRO A 259 5.23 -2.14 -4.18
N ILE A 260 3.96 -2.21 -4.56
CA ILE A 260 2.89 -1.41 -3.95
C ILE A 260 2.19 -2.32 -2.95
N ASN A 261 2.34 -1.99 -1.67
CA ASN A 261 1.69 -2.69 -0.57
C ASN A 261 0.35 -1.99 -0.31
N GLY A 262 0.24 -1.21 0.76
CA GLY A 262 -0.96 -0.47 1.11
C GLY A 262 -1.47 0.48 0.03
N LEU A 263 -2.79 0.57 -0.08
CA LEU A 263 -3.48 1.47 -0.98
C LEU A 263 -4.64 2.14 -0.25
N THR A 264 -4.89 3.42 -0.51
CA THR A 264 -6.11 4.09 -0.03
C THR A 264 -6.66 5.06 -1.07
N PHE A 265 -7.97 5.26 -1.07
CA PHE A 265 -8.65 6.19 -1.95
C PHE A 265 -8.79 7.55 -1.27
N TYR A 266 -8.41 8.61 -1.97
CA TYR A 266 -8.44 9.97 -1.46
C TYR A 266 -9.11 10.91 -2.46
N THR A 267 -10.14 11.63 -2.00
CA THR A 267 -10.77 12.70 -2.77
C THR A 267 -10.28 14.05 -2.27
N HIS A 268 -9.51 14.72 -3.12
CA HIS A 268 -8.95 16.04 -2.84
C HIS A 268 -10.06 17.10 -2.77
N THR A 269 -9.80 18.23 -2.09
CA THR A 269 -10.75 19.35 -1.91
C THR A 269 -11.22 19.98 -3.23
N THR A 270 -10.49 19.77 -4.33
CA THR A 270 -10.88 20.19 -5.69
C THR A 270 -11.89 19.25 -6.36
N GLY A 271 -12.22 18.11 -5.73
CA GLY A 271 -13.05 17.05 -6.29
C GLY A 271 -12.30 16.05 -7.18
N ALA A 272 -10.98 16.20 -7.31
CA ALA A 272 -10.15 15.20 -8.00
C ALA A 272 -9.84 14.03 -7.06
N SER A 273 -9.87 12.81 -7.59
CA SER A 273 -9.62 11.59 -6.82
C SER A 273 -8.27 10.98 -7.14
N TYR A 274 -7.64 10.41 -6.13
CA TYR A 274 -6.32 9.84 -6.17
C TYR A 274 -6.31 8.50 -5.43
N LEU A 275 -5.44 7.60 -5.86
CA LEU A 275 -4.96 6.52 -5.01
C LEU A 275 -3.66 6.97 -4.35
N LEU A 276 -3.54 6.73 -3.06
CA LEU A 276 -2.30 6.90 -2.31
C LEU A 276 -1.74 5.50 -2.03
N GLY A 277 -0.61 5.17 -2.63
CA GLY A 277 0.02 3.84 -2.53
C GLY A 277 1.31 3.88 -1.73
N ALA A 278 1.51 2.89 -0.85
CA ALA A 278 2.76 2.67 -0.14
C ALA A 278 3.73 1.89 -1.02
N ALA A 279 4.78 2.56 -1.50
CA ALA A 279 5.88 1.90 -2.21
C ALA A 279 6.94 1.49 -1.19
N ARG A 280 6.72 0.33 -0.57
CA ARG A 280 7.39 -0.14 0.66
C ARG A 280 8.91 -0.06 0.59
N ASN A 281 9.51 -0.66 -0.44
CA ASN A 281 10.97 -0.75 -0.54
C ASN A 281 11.64 0.56 -0.99
N ASP A 282 10.84 1.51 -1.49
CA ASP A 282 11.33 2.81 -1.94
C ASP A 282 11.25 3.87 -0.83
N ASN A 283 10.57 3.59 0.29
CA ASN A 283 10.16 4.57 1.30
C ASN A 283 9.46 5.76 0.65
N GLU A 284 8.53 5.48 -0.27
CA GLU A 284 7.80 6.50 -1.02
C GLU A 284 6.29 6.35 -0.85
N LEU A 285 5.60 7.49 -0.82
CA LEU A 285 4.17 7.56 -1.09
C LEU A 285 3.95 7.88 -2.56
N TRP A 286 3.17 7.05 -3.25
CA TRP A 286 2.78 7.26 -4.63
C TRP A 286 1.40 7.90 -4.70
N VAL A 287 1.31 9.08 -5.32
CA VAL A 287 0.06 9.81 -5.53
C VAL A 287 -0.36 9.61 -6.98
N ILE A 288 -1.39 8.80 -7.18
CA ILE A 288 -1.79 8.25 -8.47
C ILE A 288 -3.13 8.86 -8.87
N ASP A 289 -3.16 9.63 -9.96
CA ASP A 289 -4.39 10.23 -10.50
C ASP A 289 -5.31 9.16 -11.09
N VAL A 290 -6.49 8.95 -10.50
CA VAL A 290 -7.41 7.90 -10.96
C VAL A 290 -8.02 8.19 -12.33
N SER A 291 -7.96 9.44 -12.78
CA SER A 291 -8.41 9.82 -14.12
C SER A 291 -7.43 9.38 -15.23
N GLY A 292 -6.21 8.95 -14.86
CA GLY A 292 -5.18 8.51 -15.79
C GLY A 292 -4.54 9.64 -16.60
N LYS A 293 -4.81 10.91 -16.27
CA LYS A 293 -4.37 12.07 -17.04
C LYS A 293 -3.02 12.61 -16.57
N LYS A 294 -2.70 12.45 -15.29
CA LYS A 294 -1.42 12.88 -14.71
C LYS A 294 -0.51 11.69 -14.43
N PRO A 295 0.82 11.83 -14.62
CA PRO A 295 1.77 10.83 -14.15
C PRO A 295 1.73 10.73 -12.62
N THR A 296 1.99 9.54 -12.08
CA THR A 296 2.13 9.34 -10.63
C THR A 296 3.23 10.23 -10.06
N LYS A 297 2.92 10.90 -8.95
CA LYS A 297 3.90 11.64 -8.17
C LYS A 297 4.48 10.74 -7.09
N ARG A 298 5.81 10.73 -6.96
CA ARG A 298 6.54 9.96 -5.96
C ARG A 298 7.01 10.91 -4.87
N ILE A 299 6.57 10.68 -3.65
CA ILE A 299 6.89 11.52 -2.49
C ILE A 299 7.82 10.71 -1.58
N PRO A 300 9.12 11.03 -1.53
CA PRO A 300 10.05 10.37 -0.60
C PRO A 300 9.67 10.67 0.84
N ILE A 301 9.74 9.65 1.71
CA ILE A 301 9.44 9.77 3.13
C ILE A 301 10.63 9.26 3.95
N THR A 302 11.07 10.06 4.91
CA THR A 302 11.95 9.61 5.98
C THR A 302 11.12 9.17 7.18
N PHE A 303 11.36 7.95 7.67
CA PHE A 303 10.67 7.38 8.81
C PHE A 303 11.57 7.38 10.03
N ASP A 304 11.17 8.13 11.05
CA ASP A 304 11.86 8.19 12.32
C ASP A 304 11.04 7.48 13.41
N VAL A 305 11.72 6.98 14.44
CA VAL A 305 11.09 6.45 15.65
C VAL A 305 11.14 7.51 16.74
N ALA A 306 10.00 7.79 17.37
CA ALA A 306 9.95 8.74 18.48
C ALA A 306 10.91 8.33 19.61
N GLY A 307 11.68 9.31 20.12
CA GLY A 307 12.51 9.12 21.31
C GLY A 307 11.69 9.07 22.60
N ASP A 308 12.28 8.48 23.64
CA ASP A 308 11.76 8.46 25.01
C ASP A 308 12.86 8.76 26.04
N GLU A 309 12.59 8.58 27.34
CA GLU A 309 13.55 8.91 28.41
C GLU A 309 14.87 8.14 28.31
N ASN A 310 14.89 6.99 27.63
CA ASN A 310 16.04 6.10 27.53
C ASN A 310 16.60 5.98 26.10
N CYS A 311 16.00 6.71 25.14
CA CYS A 311 16.36 6.60 23.74
C CYS A 311 16.12 7.90 22.98
N GLU A 312 17.12 8.41 22.27
CA GLU A 312 16.91 9.55 21.35
C GLU A 312 16.10 9.11 20.12
N GLN A 313 15.47 10.05 19.41
CA GLN A 313 14.84 9.78 18.12
C GLN A 313 15.90 9.34 17.09
N TYR A 314 15.56 8.37 16.25
CA TYR A 314 16.44 7.88 15.19
C TYR A 314 15.65 7.47 13.94
N THR A 315 16.33 7.50 12.81
CA THR A 315 15.78 7.07 11.51
C THR A 315 15.83 5.56 11.37
N MET A 316 14.76 4.99 10.81
CA MET A 316 14.66 3.57 10.49
C MET A 316 15.52 3.22 9.26
N ASP A 317 16.14 2.04 9.28
CA ASP A 317 16.80 1.44 8.12
C ASP A 317 15.78 0.97 7.09
N ASN A 318 14.69 0.35 7.57
CA ASN A 318 13.58 -0.11 6.75
C ASN A 318 12.26 0.14 7.48
N ALA A 319 11.43 1.02 6.92
CA ALA A 319 10.13 1.35 7.49
C ALA A 319 9.07 0.27 7.24
N SER A 320 9.23 -0.59 6.23
CA SER A 320 8.25 -1.62 5.82
C SER A 320 6.81 -1.10 5.80
N MET A 321 6.54 -0.02 5.06
CA MET A 321 5.19 0.54 4.94
C MET A 321 4.21 -0.53 4.43
N GLU A 322 3.14 -0.80 5.18
CA GLU A 322 2.20 -1.87 4.82
C GLU A 322 0.78 -1.34 4.65
N GLY A 323 0.22 -0.70 5.68
CA GLY A 323 -1.14 -0.14 5.60
C GLY A 323 -1.13 1.38 5.52
N VAL A 324 -2.02 1.96 4.71
CA VAL A 324 -2.20 3.41 4.60
C VAL A 324 -3.68 3.79 4.59
N VAL A 325 -4.05 4.87 5.29
CA VAL A 325 -5.40 5.43 5.23
C VAL A 325 -5.42 6.92 5.55
N VAL A 326 -6.37 7.67 5.00
CA VAL A 326 -6.54 9.09 5.33
C VAL A 326 -7.67 9.28 6.33
N ILE A 327 -7.37 9.96 7.44
CA ILE A 327 -8.38 10.49 8.37
C ILE A 327 -8.27 12.02 8.36
N LYS A 328 -9.31 12.68 7.86
CA LYS A 328 -9.35 14.15 7.67
C LYS A 328 -8.17 14.63 6.80
N ASP A 329 -7.21 15.35 7.38
CA ASP A 329 -6.03 15.94 6.74
C ASP A 329 -4.73 15.19 7.07
N THR A 330 -4.82 14.02 7.69
CA THR A 330 -3.68 13.18 8.08
C THR A 330 -3.74 11.86 7.32
N LEU A 331 -2.67 11.54 6.60
CA LEU A 331 -2.36 10.19 6.17
C LEU A 331 -1.75 9.42 7.34
N TRP A 332 -2.34 8.30 7.69
CA TRP A 332 -1.82 7.36 8.65
C TRP A 332 -1.18 6.20 7.92
N ILE A 333 0.02 5.81 8.37
CA ILE A 333 0.79 4.71 7.82
C ILE A 333 1.10 3.77 8.99
N ILE A 334 0.86 2.47 8.82
CA ILE A 334 1.30 1.42 9.74
C ILE A 334 2.31 0.54 9.00
N ASN A 335 3.34 0.09 9.70
CA ASN A 335 4.34 -0.78 9.12
C ASN A 335 4.10 -2.24 9.46
N ASP A 336 4.50 -3.11 8.52
CA ASP A 336 4.70 -4.52 8.75
C ASP A 336 6.08 -4.74 9.43
N PRO A 337 6.13 -5.28 10.67
CA PRO A 337 7.35 -5.65 11.37
C PRO A 337 8.02 -6.90 10.76
N TRP A 338 8.37 -6.86 9.47
CA TRP A 338 8.97 -7.96 8.71
C TRP A 338 10.23 -8.53 9.35
N GLU A 339 10.10 -9.75 9.89
CA GLU A 339 11.12 -10.41 10.72
C GLU A 339 12.54 -10.35 10.14
N LYS A 340 12.67 -10.48 8.81
CA LYS A 340 13.96 -10.53 8.12
C LYS A 340 14.76 -9.24 8.25
N ASN A 341 14.09 -8.09 8.32
CA ASN A 341 14.74 -6.78 8.28
C ASN A 341 14.42 -5.91 9.51
N TYR A 342 13.36 -6.21 10.25
CA TYR A 342 12.86 -5.31 11.27
C TYR A 342 13.85 -5.04 12.41
N LEU A 343 14.61 -6.06 12.83
CA LEU A 343 15.65 -5.91 13.85
C LEU A 343 16.81 -4.98 13.43
N LYS A 344 16.98 -4.68 12.14
CA LYS A 344 18.00 -3.72 11.69
C LYS A 344 17.68 -2.28 12.12
N ASN A 345 16.42 -2.00 12.41
CA ASN A 345 15.98 -0.72 12.95
C ASN A 345 16.35 -0.53 14.43
N ALA A 346 16.72 -1.60 15.15
CA ALA A 346 17.08 -1.54 16.57
C ALA A 346 18.47 -0.91 16.76
N THR A 347 18.52 0.42 16.76
CA THR A 347 19.77 1.19 16.97
C THR A 347 20.02 1.53 18.44
N CYS A 348 19.05 1.24 19.31
CA CYS A 348 19.00 1.66 20.69
C CYS A 348 18.58 0.51 21.60
N ASP A 349 19.39 0.21 22.62
CA ASP A 349 19.18 -0.94 23.52
C ASP A 349 17.82 -0.89 24.25
N ALA A 350 17.35 0.32 24.59
CA ALA A 350 16.07 0.50 25.27
C ALA A 350 14.85 0.10 24.42
N HIS A 351 14.96 0.16 23.09
CA HIS A 351 13.90 -0.23 22.17
C HIS A 351 14.07 -1.66 21.63
N LEU A 352 15.19 -2.35 21.90
CA LEU A 352 15.49 -3.66 21.32
C LEU A 352 14.37 -4.67 21.52
N SER A 353 13.83 -4.78 22.75
CA SER A 353 12.76 -5.75 23.04
C SER A 353 11.48 -5.46 22.24
N ARG A 354 11.18 -4.20 21.90
CA ARG A 354 10.01 -3.87 21.06
C ARG A 354 10.17 -4.41 19.64
N TYR A 355 11.39 -4.41 19.10
CA TYR A 355 11.68 -5.02 17.80
C TYR A 355 11.71 -6.55 17.86
N GLU A 356 12.21 -7.13 18.96
CA GLU A 356 12.16 -8.59 19.19
C GLU A 356 10.72 -9.09 19.34
N ASP A 357 9.85 -8.27 19.94
CA ASP A 357 8.40 -8.50 20.03
C ASP A 357 7.66 -8.18 18.72
N LEU A 358 8.38 -7.80 17.66
CA LEU A 358 7.84 -7.44 16.34
C LEU A 358 6.70 -6.41 16.45
N ALA A 359 6.86 -5.43 17.35
CA ALA A 359 5.84 -4.42 17.57
C ALA A 359 5.75 -3.44 16.39
N PRO A 360 4.55 -3.10 15.90
CA PRO A 360 4.40 -2.09 14.85
C PRO A 360 4.45 -0.67 15.41
N LEU A 361 4.75 0.26 14.52
CA LEU A 361 4.71 1.71 14.69
C LEU A 361 3.59 2.30 13.83
N LEU A 362 2.96 3.35 14.36
CA LEU A 362 2.00 4.17 13.65
C LEU A 362 2.61 5.53 13.31
N PHE A 363 2.56 5.91 12.05
CA PHE A 363 3.17 7.13 11.52
C PHE A 363 2.08 8.09 11.00
N PRO A 364 1.97 9.31 11.55
CA PRO A 364 1.14 10.36 10.99
C PRO A 364 1.92 11.20 9.97
N LEU A 365 1.31 11.51 8.83
CA LEU A 365 1.84 12.44 7.85
C LEU A 365 0.74 13.42 7.42
N LYS A 366 1.00 14.72 7.49
CA LYS A 366 0.03 15.74 7.07
C LYS A 366 -0.09 15.77 5.56
N ILE A 367 -1.31 15.70 5.05
CA ILE A 367 -1.59 15.84 3.62
C ILE A 367 -1.14 17.22 3.15
N ASN A 368 -0.34 17.26 2.09
CA ASN A 368 0.18 18.48 1.51
C ASN A 368 -0.37 18.69 0.10
N ASP A 369 -1.10 19.79 -0.11
CA ASP A 369 -1.75 20.12 -1.39
C ASP A 369 -0.78 20.14 -2.58
N THR A 370 0.53 20.34 -2.33
CA THR A 370 1.54 20.31 -3.41
C THR A 370 1.69 18.93 -4.03
N TRP A 371 1.30 17.85 -3.36
CA TRP A 371 1.37 16.50 -3.90
C TRP A 371 0.39 16.28 -5.07
N PHE A 372 -0.69 17.06 -5.16
CA PHE A 372 -1.77 16.87 -6.15
C PHE A 372 -1.70 17.82 -7.36
N LYS A 373 -0.75 18.76 -7.34
CA LYS A 373 -0.60 19.80 -8.38
C LYS A 373 -0.10 19.23 -9.69
#